data_AF-T1KN16-F1
#
_entry.id   AF-T1KN16-F1
#
_cell.length_a   1.000
_cell.length_b   1.000
_cell.length_c   1.000
_cell.angle_alpha   90.00
_cell.angle_beta   90.00
_cell.angle_gamma   90.00
#
_symmetry.space_group_name_H-M   'P 1'
#
loop_
_entity.id
_entity.type
_entity.pdbx_description
1 polymer ?
#
loop_
_entity_poly.entity_id
_entity_poly.type
_entity_poly.pdbx_seq_one_letter_code
_entity_poly.pdbx_strand_id
1 'polypeptide(L)'
;MDKEGTLRSQLVEFIDHKLIRCKSGTDGSEYVELLIQPKLIPKLLQELRDKITFKVKHLDKYHDIVIDWNDDRYVDKFQQIFEQLESITGVPSRYTSSVYIPRPDEVNFPGLLALGCINRKAYTPDLLPNFANEPRFCNMRRHIRDGDRFHLKYCAYYYHYVSKRISMDYGLVRESYVTEGVCSQDFCQHQCTESHFKRLKDLVSNDELNAKIAPLVQPLLERHLFSEADTIFREFSIQQYFHLICVEYRREEIEQNGDECQDYLYLRTRG
;
A
#
# COMPACT_ATOMS: atom_id res chain seq x y z
N MET A 1 25.93 16.99 -11.89
CA MET A 1 25.81 16.87 -10.43
C MET A 1 27.16 16.55 -9.86
N ASP A 2 27.67 17.42 -8.98
CA ASP A 2 28.96 17.27 -8.31
C ASP A 2 28.88 16.16 -7.26
N LYS A 3 29.41 14.97 -7.61
CA LYS A 3 29.40 13.80 -6.74
C LYS A 3 30.34 13.98 -5.53
N GLU A 4 31.36 14.82 -5.66
CA GLU A 4 32.33 15.06 -4.60
C GLU A 4 31.75 15.99 -3.52
N GLY A 5 31.03 17.03 -3.94
CA GLY A 5 30.25 17.88 -3.04
C GLY A 5 29.23 17.10 -2.20
N THR A 6 28.50 16.16 -2.81
CA THR A 6 27.53 15.31 -2.09
C THR A 6 28.20 14.41 -1.06
N LEU A 7 29.33 13.79 -1.40
CA LEU A 7 30.07 12.91 -0.49
C LEU A 7 30.61 13.69 0.72
N ARG A 8 31.16 14.89 0.49
CA ARG A 8 31.67 15.75 1.57
C ARG A 8 30.56 16.14 2.55
N SER A 9 29.38 16.49 2.05
CA SER A 9 28.23 16.82 2.91
C SER A 9 27.79 15.63 3.76
N GLN A 10 27.76 14.41 3.21
CA GLN A 10 27.44 13.20 3.97
C GLN A 10 28.50 12.88 5.03
N LEU A 11 29.79 13.08 4.72
CA LEU A 11 30.87 12.88 5.70
C LEU A 11 30.76 13.87 6.87
N VAL A 12 30.41 15.14 6.60
CA VAL A 12 30.16 16.14 7.65
C VAL A 12 29.02 15.69 8.56
N GLU A 13 27.91 15.23 7.99
CA GLU A 13 26.77 14.70 8.77
C GLU A 13 27.18 13.54 9.68
N PHE A 14 27.97 12.58 9.17
CA PHE A 14 28.45 11.45 9.98
C PHE A 14 29.45 11.87 11.07
N ILE A 15 30.25 12.92 10.85
CA ILE A 15 31.15 13.50 11.86
C ILE A 15 30.33 14.19 12.95
N ASP A 16 29.31 14.96 12.58
CA ASP A 16 28.42 15.67 13.52
C ASP A 16 27.68 14.68 14.43
N HIS A 17 27.27 13.54 13.88
CA HIS A 17 26.69 12.43 14.64
C HIS A 17 27.72 11.53 15.35
N LYS A 18 29.02 11.86 15.29
CA LYS A 18 30.12 11.13 15.94
C LYS A 18 30.20 9.66 15.53
N LEU A 19 29.80 9.33 14.31
CA LEU A 19 29.87 7.98 13.75
C LEU A 19 31.25 7.70 13.14
N ILE A 20 31.86 8.75 12.57
CA ILE A 20 33.18 8.69 11.95
C ILE A 20 34.08 9.84 12.41
N ARG A 21 35.38 9.69 12.15
CA ARG A 21 36.39 10.73 12.29
C ARG A 21 37.32 10.72 11.09
N CYS A 22 37.62 11.89 10.52
CA CYS A 22 38.65 12.01 9.49
C CYS A 22 40.04 12.16 10.12
N LYS A 23 41.02 11.47 9.55
CA LYS A 23 42.45 11.56 9.90
C LYS A 23 43.26 11.75 8.63
N SER A 24 44.20 12.70 8.64
CA SER A 24 45.18 12.85 7.56
C SER A 24 46.39 11.97 7.83
N GLY A 25 46.77 11.17 6.83
CA GLY A 25 48.00 10.41 6.79
C GLY A 25 49.22 11.31 6.60
N THR A 26 50.38 10.78 6.97
CA THR A 26 51.67 11.44 6.76
C THR A 26 52.07 11.57 5.29
N ASP A 27 51.39 10.84 4.42
CA ASP A 27 51.52 10.83 2.95
C ASP A 27 50.53 11.78 2.25
N GLY A 28 49.70 12.51 3.01
CA GLY A 28 48.64 13.38 2.48
C GLY A 28 47.32 12.66 2.17
N SER A 29 47.23 11.35 2.43
CA SER A 29 45.98 10.58 2.29
C SER A 29 44.97 10.96 3.37
N GLU A 30 43.67 10.97 3.07
CA GLU A 30 42.61 11.10 4.08
C GLU A 30 41.98 9.74 4.40
N TYR A 31 41.91 9.41 5.70
CA TYR A 31 41.28 8.22 6.21
C TYR A 31 40.02 8.57 6.98
N VAL A 32 38.96 7.77 6.77
CA VAL A 32 37.75 7.82 7.57
C VAL A 32 37.79 6.67 8.58
N GLU A 33 37.90 7.00 9.86
CA GLU A 33 37.88 6.05 10.97
C GLU A 33 36.46 5.94 11.53
N LEU A 34 35.90 4.73 11.55
CA LEU A 34 34.64 4.46 12.22
C LEU A 34 34.85 4.48 13.74
N LEU A 35 34.05 5.26 14.47
CA LEU A 35 34.13 5.37 15.92
C LEU A 35 33.35 4.27 16.65
N ILE A 36 33.07 3.17 15.96
CA ILE A 36 32.32 2.01 16.45
C ILE A 36 33.31 0.90 16.82
N GLN A 37 33.07 0.21 17.93
CA GLN A 37 33.90 -0.93 18.32
C GLN A 37 33.88 -2.00 17.21
N PRO A 38 35.04 -2.45 16.68
CA PRO A 38 35.08 -3.37 15.54
C PRO A 38 34.27 -4.66 15.75
N LYS A 39 34.20 -5.15 16.99
CA LYS A 39 33.40 -6.34 17.37
C LYS A 39 31.88 -6.16 17.22
N LEU A 40 31.38 -4.91 17.18
CA LEU A 40 29.96 -4.60 16.99
C LEU A 40 29.59 -4.46 15.51
N ILE A 41 30.57 -4.25 14.62
CA ILE A 41 30.33 -4.04 13.19
C ILE A 41 29.58 -5.22 12.57
N PRO A 42 29.97 -6.50 12.79
CA PRO A 42 29.23 -7.62 12.21
C PRO A 42 27.76 -7.69 12.68
N LYS A 43 27.51 -7.37 13.96
CA LYS A 43 26.16 -7.36 14.53
C LYS A 43 25.30 -6.24 13.93
N LEU A 44 25.85 -5.02 13.82
CA LEU A 44 25.16 -3.90 13.18
C LEU A 44 24.88 -4.15 11.70
N LEU A 45 25.83 -4.74 10.96
CA LEU A 45 25.63 -5.11 9.57
C LEU A 45 24.55 -6.19 9.41
N GLN A 46 24.45 -7.11 10.36
CA GLN A 46 23.38 -8.11 10.40
C GLN A 46 22.02 -7.46 10.71
N GLU A 47 21.94 -6.60 11.72
CA GLU A 47 20.72 -5.85 12.07
C GLU A 47 20.23 -4.96 10.91
N LEU A 48 21.15 -4.37 10.13
CA LEU A 48 20.81 -3.61 8.93
C LEU A 48 20.37 -4.51 7.76
N ARG A 49 20.91 -5.74 7.63
CA ARG A 49 20.45 -6.72 6.63
C ARG A 49 19.06 -7.27 6.94
N ASP A 50 18.71 -7.31 8.22
CA ASP A 50 17.45 -7.84 8.69
C ASP A 50 16.34 -6.78 8.71
N LYS A 51 16.59 -5.58 8.18
CA LYS A 51 15.59 -4.55 7.97
C LYS A 51 15.54 -4.16 6.50
N ILE A 52 14.34 -3.87 6.02
CA ILE A 52 14.17 -3.16 4.75
C ILE A 52 13.40 -1.87 5.02
N THR A 53 13.86 -0.78 4.42
CA THR A 53 13.21 0.52 4.46
C THR A 53 12.86 0.93 3.05
N PHE A 54 11.60 1.24 2.80
CA PHE A 54 11.15 1.78 1.51
C PHE A 54 10.30 3.02 1.74
N LYS A 55 10.19 3.86 0.72
CA LYS A 55 9.43 5.11 0.79
C LYS A 55 8.08 4.96 0.13
N VAL A 56 7.05 5.52 0.76
CA VAL A 56 5.72 5.64 0.19
C VAL A 56 5.32 7.11 0.11
N LYS A 57 4.80 7.54 -1.04
CA LYS A 57 4.28 8.88 -1.29
C LYS A 57 2.78 8.90 -1.00
N HIS A 58 2.36 9.70 -0.02
CA HIS A 58 0.96 9.95 0.33
C HIS A 58 0.72 11.46 0.38
N LEU A 59 -0.28 11.96 -0.38
CA LEU A 59 -0.63 13.39 -0.45
C LEU A 59 0.60 14.31 -0.63
N ASP A 60 1.43 13.96 -1.61
CA ASP A 60 2.69 14.65 -1.96
C ASP A 60 3.81 14.65 -0.91
N LYS A 61 3.69 13.83 0.13
CA LYS A 61 4.74 13.64 1.15
C LYS A 61 5.26 12.21 1.14
N TYR A 62 6.58 12.06 1.25
CA TYR A 62 7.19 10.74 1.43
C TYR A 62 7.26 10.37 2.90
N HIS A 63 6.96 9.10 3.16
CA HIS A 63 7.05 8.48 4.46
C HIS A 63 7.90 7.22 4.35
N ASP A 64 8.74 6.96 5.35
CA ASP A 64 9.51 5.72 5.44
C ASP A 64 8.64 4.62 6.05
N ILE A 65 8.64 3.46 5.40
CA ILE A 65 8.09 2.22 5.95
C ILE A 65 9.23 1.25 6.16
N VAL A 66 9.35 0.75 7.38
CA VAL A 66 10.38 -0.20 7.81
C VAL A 66 9.74 -1.57 8.06
N ILE A 67 10.31 -2.63 7.50
CA ILE A 67 9.98 -4.01 7.85
C ILE A 67 11.20 -4.62 8.52
N ASP A 68 11.06 -4.96 9.79
CA ASP A 68 12.08 -5.67 10.57
C ASP A 68 11.81 -7.18 10.51
N TRP A 69 12.70 -7.93 9.86
CA TRP A 69 12.63 -9.38 9.70
C TRP A 69 12.86 -10.12 11.02
N ASN A 70 13.46 -9.47 12.02
CA ASN A 70 13.72 -10.04 13.34
C ASN A 70 12.60 -9.72 14.36
N ASP A 71 11.62 -8.89 14.01
CA ASP A 71 10.53 -8.51 14.91
C ASP A 71 9.61 -9.69 15.23
N ASP A 72 9.71 -10.24 16.44
CA ASP A 72 9.00 -11.43 16.91
C ASP A 72 7.50 -11.20 17.18
N ARG A 73 7.02 -9.95 17.18
CA ARG A 73 5.60 -9.62 17.39
C ARG A 73 4.69 -10.20 16.32
N TYR A 74 5.21 -10.40 15.11
CA TYR A 74 4.42 -10.90 13.98
C TYR A 74 5.03 -12.15 13.37
N VAL A 75 4.19 -13.18 13.19
CA VAL A 75 4.53 -14.36 12.39
C VAL A 75 4.75 -13.95 10.93
N ASP A 76 3.89 -13.07 10.41
CA ASP A 76 4.03 -12.47 9.09
C ASP A 76 4.55 -11.03 9.24
N LYS A 77 5.79 -10.79 8.78
CA LYS A 77 6.47 -9.51 8.96
C LYS A 77 5.81 -8.37 8.19
N PHE A 78 5.04 -8.66 7.14
CA PHE A 78 4.31 -7.64 6.38
C PHE A 78 3.15 -7.01 7.16
N GLN A 79 2.74 -7.60 8.28
CA GLN A 79 1.75 -6.99 9.15
C GLN A 79 2.22 -5.64 9.74
N GLN A 80 3.54 -5.41 9.82
CA GLN A 80 4.14 -4.13 10.24
C GLN A 80 3.74 -2.97 9.33
N ILE A 81 3.41 -3.23 8.05
CA ILE A 81 2.99 -2.18 7.11
C ILE A 81 1.70 -1.53 7.58
N PHE A 82 0.72 -2.29 8.08
CA PHE A 82 -0.60 -1.75 8.43
C PHE A 82 -0.54 -0.75 9.59
N GLU A 83 0.32 -0.97 10.58
CA GLU A 83 0.49 -0.04 11.71
C GLU A 83 1.15 1.27 11.26
N GLN A 84 2.12 1.17 10.36
CA GLN A 84 2.79 2.34 9.80
C GLN A 84 1.85 3.11 8.87
N LEU A 85 1.06 2.43 8.05
CA LEU A 85 0.02 3.06 7.24
C LEU A 85 -1.06 3.71 8.10
N GLU A 86 -1.47 3.12 9.21
CA GLU A 86 -2.38 3.77 10.16
C GLU A 86 -1.79 5.08 10.69
N SER A 87 -0.50 5.11 11.04
CA SER A 87 0.20 6.33 11.46
C SER A 87 0.28 7.38 10.34
N ILE A 88 0.51 6.95 9.09
CA ILE A 88 0.67 7.83 7.92
C ILE A 88 -0.69 8.43 7.48
N THR A 89 -1.73 7.61 7.40
CA THR A 89 -3.02 7.98 6.79
C THR A 89 -4.08 8.37 7.84
N GLY A 90 -3.84 8.01 9.11
CA GLY A 90 -4.78 8.16 10.21
C GLY A 90 -6.05 7.32 10.05
N VAL A 91 -6.04 6.29 9.18
CA VAL A 91 -7.12 5.32 9.06
C VAL A 91 -6.81 4.15 10.00
N PRO A 92 -7.64 3.89 11.02
CA PRO A 92 -7.44 2.76 11.91
C PRO A 92 -7.24 1.45 11.14
N SER A 93 -6.27 0.63 11.53
CA SER A 93 -5.93 -0.59 10.79
C SER A 93 -7.14 -1.53 10.64
N ARG A 94 -8.05 -1.55 11.60
CA ARG A 94 -9.28 -2.38 11.54
C ARG A 94 -10.19 -2.05 10.34
N TYR A 95 -10.05 -0.86 9.76
CA TYR A 95 -10.78 -0.45 8.55
C TYR A 95 -9.98 -0.64 7.26
N THR A 96 -8.80 -1.28 7.34
CA THR A 96 -7.95 -1.58 6.18
C THR A 96 -7.88 -3.09 5.99
N SER A 97 -8.34 -3.61 4.86
CA SER A 97 -8.39 -5.05 4.60
C SER A 97 -7.09 -5.59 4.01
N SER A 98 -6.46 -4.87 3.08
CA SER A 98 -5.28 -5.37 2.40
C SER A 98 -4.30 -4.28 1.96
N VAL A 99 -3.06 -4.71 1.76
CA VAL A 99 -2.04 -3.97 1.02
C VAL A 99 -1.61 -4.84 -0.15
N TYR A 100 -1.47 -4.30 -1.35
CA TYR A 100 -0.98 -5.04 -2.50
C TYR A 100 0.00 -4.23 -3.33
N ILE A 101 0.83 -4.93 -4.10
CA ILE A 101 1.66 -4.31 -5.14
C ILE A 101 0.98 -4.64 -6.48
N PRO A 102 0.43 -3.65 -7.20
CA PRO A 102 -0.06 -3.86 -8.56
C PRO A 102 1.09 -4.38 -9.42
N ARG A 103 0.83 -5.41 -10.24
CA ARG A 103 1.83 -5.85 -11.21
C ARG A 103 1.73 -4.91 -12.41
N PRO A 104 2.82 -4.23 -12.81
CA PRO A 104 2.87 -3.65 -14.14
C PRO A 104 2.80 -4.77 -15.18
N ASP A 105 2.28 -4.46 -16.36
CA ASP A 105 1.97 -5.35 -17.49
C ASP A 105 3.11 -6.27 -17.99
N GLU A 106 3.55 -7.24 -17.20
CA GLU A 106 4.25 -8.41 -17.71
C GLU A 106 3.23 -9.37 -18.33
N VAL A 107 2.92 -9.06 -19.58
CA VAL A 107 2.51 -9.98 -20.66
C VAL A 107 2.87 -11.44 -20.28
N ASN A 108 1.86 -12.30 -20.10
CA ASN A 108 1.92 -13.77 -20.06
C ASN A 108 1.56 -14.54 -18.77
N PHE A 109 0.86 -13.99 -17.78
CA PHE A 109 0.19 -14.87 -16.79
C PHE A 109 -1.28 -14.48 -16.53
N PRO A 110 -2.24 -15.07 -17.28
CA PRO A 110 -3.63 -14.99 -16.90
C PRO A 110 -3.81 -15.78 -15.60
N GLY A 111 -4.12 -15.08 -14.49
CA GLY A 111 -4.58 -15.71 -13.25
C GLY A 111 -3.77 -15.45 -11.98
N LEU A 112 -2.70 -14.64 -11.98
CA LEU A 112 -2.09 -14.15 -10.73
C LEU A 112 -2.55 -12.72 -10.43
N LEU A 113 -3.65 -12.63 -9.69
CA LEU A 113 -4.14 -11.42 -9.04
C LEU A 113 -3.00 -10.78 -8.22
N ALA A 114 -3.03 -9.45 -8.07
CA ALA A 114 -2.04 -8.65 -7.35
C ALA A 114 -1.46 -9.34 -6.11
N LEU A 115 -0.16 -9.17 -5.88
CA LEU A 115 0.50 -9.73 -4.70
C LEU A 115 0.09 -8.92 -3.48
N GLY A 116 -0.95 -9.42 -2.80
CA GLY A 116 -1.52 -8.81 -1.62
C GLY A 116 -0.97 -9.39 -0.32
N CYS A 117 -1.22 -8.65 0.75
CA CYS A 117 -1.15 -9.05 2.13
C CYS A 117 -2.46 -8.66 2.79
N ILE A 118 -3.07 -9.58 3.52
CA ILE A 118 -4.32 -9.34 4.25
C ILE A 118 -3.98 -8.85 5.64
N ASN A 119 -4.67 -7.82 6.10
CA ASN A 119 -4.53 -7.28 7.44
C ASN A 119 -5.20 -8.18 8.47
N ARG A 120 -4.40 -8.76 9.37
CA ARG A 120 -4.93 -9.63 10.42
C ARG A 120 -5.84 -8.90 11.41
N LYS A 121 -5.64 -7.59 11.61
CA LYS A 121 -6.48 -6.77 12.49
C LYS A 121 -7.86 -6.43 11.90
N ALA A 122 -8.07 -6.73 10.62
CA ALA A 122 -9.34 -6.48 9.95
C ALA A 122 -10.32 -7.65 10.03
N TYR A 123 -9.86 -8.85 10.41
CA TYR A 123 -10.73 -10.01 10.57
C TYR A 123 -11.75 -9.79 11.67
N THR A 124 -12.99 -10.20 11.41
CA THR A 124 -13.98 -10.33 12.47
C THR A 124 -13.59 -11.50 13.39
N PRO A 125 -13.93 -11.44 14.70
CA PRO A 125 -13.51 -12.47 15.66
C PRO A 125 -13.92 -13.90 15.30
N ASP A 126 -15.04 -14.05 14.59
CA ASP A 126 -15.60 -15.31 14.09
C ASP A 126 -14.88 -15.87 12.86
N LEU A 127 -14.06 -15.06 12.18
CA LEU A 127 -13.41 -15.39 10.92
C LEU A 127 -11.89 -15.50 11.00
N LEU A 128 -11.28 -15.45 12.20
CA LEU A 128 -9.83 -15.62 12.33
C LEU A 128 -9.41 -16.92 11.64
N PRO A 129 -8.73 -16.87 10.48
CA PRO A 129 -8.40 -18.09 9.75
C PRO A 129 -7.47 -18.95 10.61
N ASN A 130 -7.48 -20.26 10.38
CA ASN A 130 -6.60 -21.16 11.10
C ASN A 130 -5.16 -20.99 10.59
N PHE A 131 -4.47 -19.96 11.11
CA PHE A 131 -3.20 -19.42 10.62
C PHE A 131 -2.02 -20.41 10.64
N ALA A 132 -2.18 -21.59 11.27
CA ALA A 132 -1.12 -22.58 11.40
C ALA A 132 -0.73 -23.25 10.07
N ASN A 133 -1.63 -23.24 9.06
CA ASN A 133 -1.47 -24.06 7.85
C ASN A 133 -1.50 -23.29 6.52
N GLU A 134 -1.47 -21.95 6.51
CA GLU A 134 -1.54 -21.16 5.27
C GLU A 134 -0.24 -20.40 4.96
N PRO A 135 0.74 -21.05 4.29
CA PRO A 135 2.02 -20.44 3.97
C PRO A 135 1.98 -19.48 2.76
N ARG A 136 0.81 -18.95 2.34
CA ARG A 136 0.64 -18.42 0.96
C ARG A 136 0.13 -16.99 0.79
N PHE A 137 -0.27 -16.27 1.83
CA PHE A 137 -0.96 -14.99 1.63
C PHE A 137 -0.07 -13.75 1.59
N CYS A 138 1.26 -13.86 1.77
CA CYS A 138 2.16 -12.72 1.74
C CYS A 138 3.52 -13.09 1.13
N ASN A 139 3.69 -12.89 -0.18
CA ASN A 139 4.99 -13.05 -0.86
C ASN A 139 5.58 -11.70 -1.32
N MET A 140 5.21 -10.60 -0.67
CA MET A 140 5.71 -9.26 -1.02
C MET A 140 7.23 -9.13 -0.84
N ARG A 141 7.91 -10.05 -0.14
CA ARG A 141 9.36 -10.03 0.13
C ARG A 141 10.20 -9.99 -1.15
N ARG A 142 9.76 -10.65 -2.21
CA ARG A 142 10.49 -10.65 -3.49
C ARG A 142 10.27 -9.36 -4.28
N HIS A 143 9.31 -8.53 -3.87
CA HIS A 143 8.82 -7.38 -4.62
C HIS A 143 9.06 -6.06 -3.89
N ILE A 144 9.57 -6.05 -2.67
CA ILE A 144 10.01 -4.83 -1.99
C ILE A 144 11.49 -4.95 -1.71
N ARG A 145 12.26 -4.00 -2.20
CA ARG A 145 13.70 -3.86 -1.95
C ARG A 145 13.95 -2.65 -1.06
N ASP A 146 15.07 -2.71 -0.34
CA ASP A 146 15.54 -1.57 0.42
C ASP A 146 15.79 -0.36 -0.52
N GLY A 147 15.31 0.80 -0.13
CA GLY A 147 15.35 2.03 -0.91
C GLY A 147 14.27 2.16 -2.00
N ASP A 148 13.39 1.17 -2.20
CA ASP A 148 12.29 1.27 -3.18
C ASP A 148 11.38 2.48 -2.88
N ARG A 149 10.76 3.03 -3.93
CA ARG A 149 9.83 4.15 -3.83
C ARG A 149 8.49 3.80 -4.47
N PHE A 150 7.41 4.11 -3.77
CA PHE A 150 6.05 3.81 -4.19
C PHE A 150 5.14 5.03 -4.02
N HIS A 151 4.11 5.11 -4.85
CA HIS A 151 2.94 5.93 -4.62
C HIS A 151 1.88 5.10 -3.90
N LEU A 152 1.24 5.69 -2.89
CA LEU A 152 0.12 5.07 -2.21
C LEU A 152 -1.17 5.31 -3.00
N LYS A 153 -1.67 4.26 -3.64
CA LYS A 153 -3.04 4.19 -4.15
C LYS A 153 -3.95 3.70 -3.04
N TYR A 154 -5.20 4.14 -3.06
CA TYR A 154 -6.22 3.66 -2.14
C TYR A 154 -7.57 3.53 -2.83
N CYS A 155 -8.32 2.52 -2.44
CA CYS A 155 -9.69 2.27 -2.87
C CYS A 155 -10.49 1.66 -1.73
N ALA A 156 -11.82 1.65 -1.85
CA ALA A 156 -12.70 1.01 -0.89
C ALA A 156 -13.46 -0.14 -1.55
N TYR A 157 -13.63 -1.24 -0.83
CA TYR A 157 -14.43 -2.38 -1.25
C TYR A 157 -15.15 -2.99 -0.06
N TYR A 158 -16.27 -3.68 -0.32
CA TYR A 158 -16.91 -4.50 0.69
C TYR A 158 -16.23 -5.89 0.79
N TYR A 159 -15.56 -6.14 1.90
CA TYR A 159 -14.74 -7.33 2.13
C TYR A 159 -15.49 -8.42 2.89
N HIS A 160 -16.31 -9.20 2.18
CA HIS A 160 -17.20 -10.19 2.80
C HIS A 160 -16.49 -11.37 3.50
N TYR A 161 -15.23 -11.67 3.16
CA TYR A 161 -14.47 -12.80 3.74
C TYR A 161 -13.41 -12.40 4.77
N VAL A 162 -13.17 -11.09 4.97
CA VAL A 162 -12.19 -10.59 5.95
C VAL A 162 -12.93 -9.80 7.03
N SER A 163 -13.42 -8.61 6.66
CA SER A 163 -13.90 -7.63 7.62
C SER A 163 -15.43 -7.56 7.71
N LYS A 164 -16.15 -8.21 6.76
CA LYS A 164 -17.62 -8.16 6.63
C LYS A 164 -18.16 -6.73 6.64
N ARG A 165 -17.41 -5.82 6.02
CA ARG A 165 -17.70 -4.39 5.96
C ARG A 165 -17.02 -3.74 4.76
N ILE A 166 -17.36 -2.47 4.52
CA ILE A 166 -16.57 -1.60 3.67
C ILE A 166 -15.23 -1.33 4.35
N SER A 167 -14.15 -1.64 3.64
CA SER A 167 -12.78 -1.44 4.09
C SER A 167 -11.95 -0.74 3.02
N MET A 168 -10.89 -0.09 3.47
CA MET A 168 -9.84 0.48 2.65
C MET A 168 -8.88 -0.61 2.19
N ASP A 169 -8.40 -0.47 0.97
CA ASP A 169 -7.23 -1.16 0.44
C ASP A 169 -6.15 -0.18 0.03
N TYR A 170 -4.91 -0.60 0.17
CA TYR A 170 -3.76 0.18 -0.25
C TYR A 170 -2.98 -0.53 -1.36
N GLY A 171 -2.78 0.16 -2.47
CA GLY A 171 -1.89 -0.25 -3.55
C GLY A 171 -0.54 0.47 -3.43
N LEU A 172 0.56 -0.27 -3.46
CA LEU A 172 1.92 0.24 -3.53
C LEU A 172 2.37 0.24 -5.01
N VAL A 173 2.11 1.33 -5.72
CA VAL A 173 2.49 1.49 -7.14
C VAL A 173 3.93 1.97 -7.20
N ARG A 174 4.84 1.29 -7.91
CA ARG A 174 6.23 1.76 -8.01
C ARG A 174 6.29 3.13 -8.68
N GLU A 175 7.12 4.01 -8.13
CA GLU A 175 7.37 5.34 -8.70
C GLU A 175 7.85 5.27 -10.16
N SER A 176 8.61 4.24 -10.52
CA SER A 176 9.08 4.02 -11.90
C SER A 176 7.96 3.78 -12.94
N TYR A 177 6.75 3.47 -12.50
CA TYR A 177 5.59 3.24 -13.38
C TYR A 177 4.61 4.41 -13.38
N VAL A 178 4.89 5.45 -12.60
CA VAL A 178 4.04 6.64 -12.52
C VAL A 178 4.61 7.70 -13.44
N THR A 179 3.93 7.93 -14.56
CA THR A 179 4.22 9.06 -15.45
C THR A 179 3.49 10.30 -14.93
N GLU A 180 4.25 11.36 -14.65
CA GLU A 180 3.68 12.63 -14.19
C GLU A 180 2.68 13.18 -15.22
N GLY A 181 1.52 13.67 -14.76
CA GLY A 181 0.51 14.23 -15.67
C GLY A 181 -0.42 13.19 -16.32
N VAL A 182 -0.09 11.90 -16.24
CA VAL A 182 -0.81 10.83 -16.95
C VAL A 182 -1.42 9.84 -15.95
N CYS A 183 -2.64 9.37 -16.23
CA CYS A 183 -3.28 8.30 -15.48
C CYS A 183 -3.13 6.99 -16.25
N SER A 184 -2.83 5.90 -15.54
CA SER A 184 -2.78 4.53 -16.05
C SER A 184 -3.85 3.67 -15.38
N GLN A 185 -3.98 2.41 -15.84
CA GLN A 185 -4.83 1.41 -15.20
C GLN A 185 -4.51 1.25 -13.70
N ASP A 186 -3.22 1.26 -13.36
CA ASP A 186 -2.77 1.02 -12.01
C ASP A 186 -2.75 2.27 -11.14
N PHE A 187 -2.60 3.47 -11.71
CA PHE A 187 -2.45 4.68 -10.92
C PHE A 187 -2.97 5.94 -11.61
N CYS A 188 -3.72 6.75 -10.87
CA CYS A 188 -4.13 8.08 -11.33
C CYS A 188 -3.93 9.11 -10.22
N GLN A 189 -3.11 10.12 -10.50
CA GLN A 189 -2.82 11.22 -9.58
C GLN A 189 -4.09 11.98 -9.14
N HIS A 190 -5.08 12.10 -10.01
CA HIS A 190 -6.36 12.78 -9.71
C HIS A 190 -7.22 12.02 -8.69
N GLN A 191 -6.99 10.70 -8.54
CA GLN A 191 -7.60 9.91 -7.47
C GLN A 191 -6.80 10.04 -6.17
N CYS A 192 -5.54 10.46 -6.21
CA CYS A 192 -4.69 10.56 -5.02
C CYS A 192 -4.75 11.95 -4.35
N THR A 193 -5.93 12.57 -4.32
CA THR A 193 -6.15 13.89 -3.71
C THR A 193 -6.64 13.78 -2.25
N GLU A 194 -6.39 14.82 -1.46
CA GLU A 194 -6.81 14.88 -0.05
C GLU A 194 -8.35 14.78 0.09
N SER A 195 -9.09 15.46 -0.78
CA SER A 195 -10.55 15.43 -0.77
C SER A 195 -11.10 14.03 -1.10
N HIS A 196 -10.47 13.34 -2.06
CA HIS A 196 -10.85 11.97 -2.38
C HIS A 196 -10.53 11.00 -1.24
N PHE A 197 -9.32 11.09 -0.70
CA PHE A 197 -8.90 10.28 0.45
C PHE A 197 -9.84 10.46 1.65
N LYS A 198 -10.20 11.71 1.97
CA LYS A 198 -11.11 12.03 3.06
C LYS A 198 -12.47 11.36 2.87
N ARG A 199 -13.04 11.39 1.66
CA ARG A 199 -14.31 10.72 1.37
C ARG A 199 -14.25 9.21 1.60
N LEU A 200 -13.17 8.56 1.17
CA LEU A 200 -12.98 7.12 1.41
C LEU A 200 -12.79 6.83 2.89
N LYS A 201 -12.02 7.65 3.60
CA LYS A 201 -11.83 7.55 5.05
C LYS A 201 -13.16 7.68 5.80
N ASP A 202 -13.97 8.66 5.45
CA ASP A 202 -15.30 8.87 6.03
C ASP A 202 -16.23 7.68 5.72
N LEU A 203 -16.14 7.12 4.51
CA LEU A 203 -16.91 5.94 4.11
C LEU A 203 -16.55 4.69 4.92
N VAL A 204 -15.26 4.32 5.00
CA VAL A 204 -14.82 3.07 5.67
C VAL A 204 -15.02 3.14 7.19
N SER A 205 -14.98 4.34 7.77
CA SER A 205 -15.20 4.58 9.20
C SER A 205 -16.68 4.75 9.58
N ASN A 206 -17.60 4.75 8.61
CA ASN A 206 -19.03 4.88 8.88
C ASN A 206 -19.63 3.55 9.38
N ASP A 207 -19.57 3.34 10.70
CA ASP A 207 -20.07 2.13 11.34
C ASP A 207 -21.61 2.00 11.23
N GLU A 208 -22.36 3.10 11.22
CA GLU A 208 -23.83 3.08 11.07
C GLU A 208 -24.26 2.61 9.68
N LEU A 209 -23.62 3.12 8.63
CA LEU A 209 -23.85 2.68 7.25
C LEU A 209 -23.51 1.20 7.10
N ASN A 210 -22.35 0.78 7.63
CA ASN A 210 -21.93 -0.63 7.58
C ASN A 210 -22.93 -1.54 8.29
N ALA A 211 -23.44 -1.14 9.46
CA ALA A 211 -24.45 -1.91 10.20
C ALA A 211 -25.78 -2.03 9.42
N LYS A 212 -26.14 -1.03 8.60
CA LYS A 212 -27.33 -1.08 7.74
C LYS A 212 -27.15 -1.99 6.53
N ILE A 213 -26.01 -1.91 5.84
CA ILE A 213 -25.80 -2.64 4.58
C ILE A 213 -25.35 -4.09 4.80
N ALA A 214 -24.54 -4.37 5.83
CA ALA A 214 -23.95 -5.68 6.07
C ALA A 214 -24.99 -6.83 6.08
N PRO A 215 -26.12 -6.74 6.82
CA PRO A 215 -27.12 -7.81 6.81
C PRO A 215 -27.80 -8.02 5.45
N LEU A 216 -27.79 -7.00 4.58
CA LEU A 216 -28.39 -7.08 3.24
C LEU A 216 -27.43 -7.70 2.23
N VAL A 217 -26.15 -7.30 2.26
CA VAL A 217 -25.17 -7.69 1.24
C VAL A 217 -24.38 -8.94 1.61
N GLN A 218 -24.13 -9.20 2.90
CA GLN A 218 -23.31 -10.33 3.34
C GLN A 218 -23.88 -11.69 2.85
N PRO A 219 -25.18 -11.99 3.00
CA PRO A 219 -25.73 -13.27 2.55
C PRO A 219 -25.67 -13.45 1.03
N LEU A 220 -25.73 -12.33 0.28
CA LEU A 220 -25.64 -12.34 -1.18
C LEU A 220 -24.22 -12.63 -1.63
N LEU A 221 -23.23 -11.96 -1.02
CA LEU A 221 -21.82 -12.14 -1.36
C LEU A 221 -21.31 -13.54 -0.97
N GLU A 222 -21.75 -14.09 0.16
CA GLU A 222 -21.45 -15.48 0.56
C GLU A 222 -22.05 -16.52 -0.40
N ARG A 223 -23.11 -16.15 -1.14
CA ARG A 223 -23.73 -16.97 -2.19
C ARG A 223 -23.23 -16.62 -3.60
N HIS A 224 -22.21 -15.76 -3.71
CA HIS A 224 -21.66 -15.26 -4.98
C HIS A 224 -22.67 -14.51 -5.87
N LEU A 225 -23.69 -13.87 -5.28
CA LEU A 225 -24.69 -13.06 -5.97
C LEU A 225 -24.24 -11.59 -6.05
N PHE A 226 -23.12 -11.35 -6.74
CA PHE A 226 -22.46 -10.03 -6.79
C PHE A 226 -23.35 -8.94 -7.39
N SER A 227 -24.07 -9.22 -8.48
CA SER A 227 -24.94 -8.23 -9.15
C SER A 227 -26.10 -7.74 -8.27
N GLU A 228 -26.60 -8.59 -7.38
CA GLU A 228 -27.65 -8.22 -6.42
C GLU A 228 -27.07 -7.32 -5.31
N ALA A 229 -25.87 -7.66 -4.81
CA ALA A 229 -25.15 -6.83 -3.86
C ALA A 229 -24.81 -5.43 -4.45
N ASP A 230 -24.38 -5.37 -5.71
CA ASP A 230 -24.13 -4.12 -6.43
C ASP A 230 -25.38 -3.24 -6.55
N THR A 231 -26.56 -3.85 -6.64
CA THR A 231 -27.83 -3.10 -6.65
C THR A 231 -28.06 -2.42 -5.31
N ILE A 232 -27.84 -3.11 -4.20
CA ILE A 232 -27.91 -2.52 -2.85
C ILE A 232 -26.86 -1.42 -2.69
N PHE A 233 -25.62 -1.64 -3.12
CA PHE A 233 -24.58 -0.61 -3.08
C PHE A 233 -24.96 0.66 -3.86
N ARG A 234 -25.73 0.54 -4.95
CA ARG A 234 -26.28 1.69 -5.68
C ARG A 234 -27.43 2.37 -4.95
N GLU A 235 -28.33 1.62 -4.32
CA GLU A 235 -29.41 2.18 -3.48
C GLU A 235 -28.86 3.05 -2.35
N PHE A 236 -27.74 2.64 -1.75
CA PHE A 236 -27.04 3.40 -0.71
C PHE A 236 -26.07 4.46 -1.27
N SER A 237 -25.99 4.63 -2.60
CA SER A 237 -25.09 5.58 -3.28
C SER A 237 -23.60 5.39 -2.94
N ILE A 238 -23.18 4.13 -2.71
CA ILE A 238 -21.80 3.78 -2.33
C ILE A 238 -21.00 3.14 -3.46
N GLN A 239 -21.67 2.60 -4.49
CA GLN A 239 -21.01 1.97 -5.64
C GLN A 239 -20.01 2.89 -6.36
N GLN A 240 -20.33 4.19 -6.43
CA GLN A 240 -19.46 5.23 -7.00
C GLN A 240 -18.08 5.34 -6.32
N TYR A 241 -17.92 4.84 -5.10
CA TYR A 241 -16.64 4.83 -4.38
C TYR A 241 -15.86 3.54 -4.58
N PHE A 242 -16.52 2.45 -4.99
CA PHE A 242 -15.87 1.15 -5.27
C PHE A 242 -15.30 1.10 -6.69
N HIS A 243 -15.97 1.76 -7.63
CA HIS A 243 -15.62 1.77 -9.05
C HIS A 243 -15.25 3.19 -9.54
N LEU A 244 -14.14 3.71 -9.03
CA LEU A 244 -13.56 4.93 -9.58
C LEU A 244 -12.72 4.61 -10.80
N ILE A 245 -13.37 4.65 -11.96
CA ILE A 245 -12.71 4.55 -13.25
C ILE A 245 -12.22 5.96 -13.61
N CYS A 246 -10.92 6.12 -13.84
CA CYS A 246 -10.40 7.36 -14.39
C CYS A 246 -10.93 7.54 -15.83
N VAL A 247 -11.44 8.73 -16.16
CA VAL A 247 -11.99 9.02 -17.50
C VAL A 247 -10.94 8.85 -18.60
N GLU A 248 -9.67 9.19 -18.31
CA GLU A 248 -8.57 9.00 -19.28
C GLU A 248 -8.28 7.51 -19.51
N TYR A 249 -8.23 6.70 -18.44
CA TYR A 249 -8.13 5.24 -18.56
C TYR A 249 -9.31 4.64 -19.35
N ARG A 250 -10.53 5.11 -19.09
CA ARG A 250 -11.73 4.66 -19.81
C ARG A 250 -11.62 4.96 -21.31
N ARG A 251 -11.04 6.10 -21.67
CA ARG A 251 -10.82 6.47 -23.07
C ARG A 251 -9.86 5.50 -23.75
N GLU A 252 -8.73 5.18 -23.11
CA GLU A 252 -7.79 4.18 -23.63
C GLU A 252 -8.42 2.78 -23.76
N GLU A 253 -9.22 2.35 -22.78
CA GLU A 253 -9.91 1.06 -22.83
C GLU A 253 -10.96 0.99 -23.95
N ILE A 254 -11.72 2.07 -24.16
CA ILE A 254 -12.68 2.19 -25.28
C ILE A 254 -11.93 2.20 -26.62
N GLU A 255 -10.81 2.92 -26.72
CA GLU A 255 -9.98 2.95 -27.93
C GLU A 255 -9.38 1.57 -28.26
N GLN A 256 -9.05 0.76 -27.26
CA GLN A 256 -8.49 -0.58 -27.44
C GLN A 256 -9.55 -1.66 -27.70
N ASN A 257 -10.67 -1.63 -26.97
CA ASN A 257 -11.66 -2.71 -26.96
C ASN A 257 -12.91 -2.40 -27.79
N GLY A 258 -13.13 -1.15 -28.19
CA GLY A 258 -14.25 -0.71 -29.02
C GLY A 258 -15.62 -0.78 -28.34
N ASP A 259 -15.69 -1.11 -27.05
CA ASP A 259 -16.93 -1.31 -26.30
C ASP A 259 -17.02 -0.36 -25.11
N GLU A 260 -18.09 0.42 -25.06
CA GLU A 260 -18.33 1.39 -24.00
C GLU A 260 -19.07 0.69 -22.85
N CYS A 261 -18.33 0.08 -21.92
CA CYS A 261 -18.94 -0.53 -20.75
C CYS A 261 -19.78 0.52 -19.99
N GLN A 262 -21.10 0.38 -20.00
CA GLN A 262 -21.99 1.29 -19.28
C GLN A 262 -21.95 0.99 -17.78
N ASP A 263 -20.98 1.60 -17.08
CA ASP A 263 -20.95 1.58 -15.62
C ASP A 263 -22.09 2.44 -15.06
N TYR A 264 -23.25 1.82 -14.84
CA TYR A 264 -24.37 2.46 -14.16
C TYR A 264 -24.07 2.62 -12.67
N LEU A 265 -23.35 3.69 -12.31
CA LEU A 265 -22.96 4.03 -10.94
C LEU A 265 -24.13 4.45 -10.03
N TYR A 266 -25.29 4.78 -10.61
CA TYR A 266 -26.50 5.18 -9.92
C TYR A 266 -27.72 4.46 -10.50
N LEU A 267 -28.72 4.19 -9.67
CA LEU A 267 -30.05 3.83 -10.15
C LEU A 267 -30.68 5.06 -10.79
N ARG A 268 -31.01 5.01 -12.09
CA ARG A 268 -31.83 6.06 -12.72
C ARG A 268 -33.21 6.02 -12.07
N THR A 269 -33.50 6.97 -11.21
CA THR A 269 -34.88 7.27 -10.84
C THR A 269 -35.58 7.77 -12.11
N ARG A 270 -36.59 7.03 -12.57
CA ARG A 270 -37.47 7.53 -13.63
C ARG A 270 -38.19 8.75 -13.06
N GLY A 271 -37.92 9.91 -13.64
CA GLY A 271 -38.81 11.08 -13.55
C GLY A 271 -40.08 10.85 -14.37
#